data_AF-A0A7K4NX24-F1
#
_entry.id   AF-A0A7K4NX24-F1
#
_cell.length_a   1.000
_cell.length_b   1.000
_cell.length_c   1.000
_cell.angle_alpha   90.00
_cell.angle_beta   90.00
_cell.angle_gamma   90.00
#
_symmetry.space_group_name_H-M   'P 1'
#
loop_
_entity.id
_entity.type
_entity.pdbx_description
1 polymer ?
#
loop_
_entity_poly.entity_id
_entity_poly.type
_entity_poly.pdbx_seq_one_letter_code
_entity_poly.pdbx_strand_id
1 'polypeptide(L)'
;MSEKQGGFGRPDGIFDSGRFMPNDSWTHTFENTGTFSYFCTFHPWMIGIVNVEQTIPDYPHDAAGNKIEMFPVIQYTPDKLIEFDITWEPNVIKTFEKTKFIYQTYDALTNSNLDKMKYEMIITQNGKELFRDLGLTQIGGDYRNFIFETSGPIEIKFQNIVSGGISGIESTARESVDNPIFRTVVFTAMVYDNPEKTSTTEIVVQPARRMDIYYEFLVAAILVPALMLVGLIAYMKYRKSDKDFLPDKKSNPV
;
A
#
# COMPACT_ATOMS: atom_id res chain seq x y z
N MET A 1 56.92 26.09 13.13
CA MET A 1 57.26 26.01 11.68
C MET A 1 57.30 24.54 11.30
N SER A 2 56.76 24.21 10.13
CA SER A 2 56.59 22.88 9.53
C SER A 2 55.30 22.12 9.89
N GLU A 3 54.20 22.69 9.43
CA GLU A 3 53.09 21.92 8.84
C GLU A 3 53.70 21.00 7.77
N LYS A 4 53.58 19.69 7.95
CA LYS A 4 53.98 18.72 6.93
C LYS A 4 52.95 18.79 5.81
N GLN A 5 53.40 19.36 4.68
CA GLN A 5 52.82 19.30 3.35
C GLN A 5 51.88 18.09 3.15
N GLY A 6 50.62 18.38 2.82
CA GLY A 6 49.55 17.41 2.59
C GLY A 6 49.93 16.37 1.54
N GLY A 7 49.59 15.11 1.82
CA GLY A 7 49.95 13.97 0.99
C GLY A 7 49.42 14.10 -0.42
N PHE A 8 50.34 14.16 -1.39
CA PHE A 8 50.07 13.83 -2.78
C PHE A 8 49.41 12.45 -2.85
N GLY A 9 48.32 12.35 -3.62
CA GLY A 9 47.43 11.19 -3.73
C GLY A 9 48.22 9.88 -3.78
N ARG A 10 48.09 9.08 -2.72
CA ARG A 10 48.55 7.70 -2.75
C ARG A 10 47.49 6.90 -3.51
N PRO A 11 47.88 6.07 -4.49
CA PRO A 11 46.93 5.14 -5.11
C PRO A 11 46.28 4.31 -4.01
N ASP A 12 44.95 4.24 -4.02
CA ASP A 12 44.17 3.36 -3.16
C ASP A 12 44.15 1.91 -3.67
N GLY A 13 44.57 1.71 -4.93
CA GLY A 13 44.68 0.41 -5.58
C GLY A 13 43.37 -0.08 -6.20
N ILE A 14 42.34 0.77 -6.29
CA ILE A 14 41.04 0.37 -6.86
C ILE A 14 41.15 0.22 -8.38
N PHE A 15 41.82 1.16 -9.05
CA PHE A 15 42.11 1.08 -10.48
C PHE A 15 43.36 1.88 -10.85
N ASP A 16 44.03 1.44 -11.92
CA ASP A 16 45.20 2.10 -12.51
C ASP A 16 45.20 1.84 -14.02
N SER A 17 45.12 2.90 -14.82
CA SER A 17 45.22 2.80 -16.28
C SER A 17 46.65 2.59 -16.76
N GLY A 18 47.63 2.73 -15.85
CA GLY A 18 49.03 2.80 -16.18
C GLY A 18 49.35 4.02 -17.05
N ARG A 19 50.45 3.92 -17.80
CA ARG A 19 50.80 4.91 -18.81
C ARG A 19 50.17 4.52 -20.14
N PHE A 20 49.35 5.41 -20.70
CA PHE A 20 48.83 5.29 -22.06
C PHE A 20 49.33 6.48 -22.91
N MET A 21 49.64 6.23 -24.19
CA MET A 21 50.16 7.22 -25.15
C MET A 21 49.02 7.98 -25.83
N PRO A 22 49.29 9.07 -26.56
CA PRO A 22 48.26 9.73 -27.36
C PRO A 22 47.56 8.73 -28.31
N ASN A 23 46.23 8.75 -28.31
CA ASN A 23 45.32 7.84 -29.04
C ASN A 23 45.16 6.41 -28.45
N ASP A 24 45.85 6.07 -27.37
CA ASP A 24 45.55 4.85 -26.63
C ASP A 24 44.25 5.03 -25.82
N SER A 25 43.52 3.93 -25.62
CA SER A 25 42.36 3.87 -24.74
C SER A 25 42.52 2.77 -23.70
N TRP A 26 41.89 2.96 -22.55
CA TRP A 26 41.83 1.99 -21.46
C TRP A 26 40.42 1.98 -20.89
N THR A 27 40.00 0.84 -20.34
CA THR A 27 38.64 0.63 -19.84
C THR A 27 38.67 -0.03 -18.47
N HIS A 28 37.75 0.39 -17.60
CA HIS A 28 37.53 -0.20 -16.30
C HIS A 28 36.03 -0.23 -15.98
N THR A 29 35.61 -1.30 -15.32
CA THR A 29 34.23 -1.49 -14.86
C THR A 29 34.24 -1.46 -13.34
N PHE A 30 33.42 -0.58 -12.77
CA PHE A 30 33.24 -0.49 -11.32
C PHE A 30 32.17 -1.49 -10.88
N GLU A 31 32.51 -2.35 -9.93
CA GLU A 31 31.58 -3.35 -9.36
C GLU A 31 30.66 -2.77 -8.29
N ASN A 32 31.06 -1.67 -7.66
CA ASN A 32 30.36 -1.06 -6.54
C ASN A 32 30.05 0.40 -6.83
N THR A 33 28.91 0.86 -6.31
CA THR A 33 28.57 2.28 -6.28
C THR A 33 29.53 3.03 -5.35
N GLY A 34 29.76 4.30 -5.64
CA GLY A 34 30.65 5.13 -4.83
C GLY A 34 31.26 6.29 -5.59
N THR A 35 32.03 7.09 -4.85
CA THR A 35 32.80 8.21 -5.37
C THR A 35 34.27 7.83 -5.40
N PHE A 36 34.83 7.76 -6.60
CA PHE A 36 36.20 7.36 -6.84
C PHE A 36 37.01 8.54 -7.34
N SER A 37 37.93 9.02 -6.50
CA SER A 37 38.85 10.10 -6.89
C SER A 37 40.02 9.49 -7.66
N TYR A 38 40.41 10.10 -8.78
CA TYR A 38 41.58 9.69 -9.55
C TYR A 38 42.52 10.86 -9.79
N PHE A 39 43.78 10.51 -10.07
CA PHE A 39 44.80 11.48 -10.41
C PHE A 39 45.79 10.89 -11.42
N CYS A 40 46.49 11.75 -12.17
CA CYS A 40 47.60 11.31 -13.01
C CYS A 40 48.89 11.20 -12.18
N THR A 41 49.57 10.06 -12.28
CA THR A 41 50.83 9.80 -11.55
C THR A 41 51.99 10.68 -11.99
N PHE A 42 52.03 11.10 -13.26
CA PHE A 42 53.07 12.00 -13.81
C PHE A 42 52.73 13.49 -13.67
N HIS A 43 51.43 13.81 -13.65
CA HIS A 43 50.91 15.17 -13.61
C HIS A 43 49.93 15.31 -12.44
N PRO A 44 50.40 15.40 -11.18
CA PRO A 44 49.53 15.28 -10.00
C PRO A 44 48.43 16.34 -9.86
N TRP A 45 48.49 17.43 -10.63
CA TRP A 45 47.44 18.44 -10.72
C TRP A 45 46.23 17.99 -11.56
N MET A 46 46.38 16.94 -12.37
CA MET A 46 45.29 16.33 -13.10
C MET A 46 44.53 15.39 -12.17
N ILE A 47 43.50 15.93 -11.52
CA ILE A 47 42.61 15.20 -10.63
C ILE A 47 41.20 15.17 -11.21
N GLY A 48 40.46 14.11 -10.90
CA GLY A 48 39.05 14.00 -11.25
C GLY A 48 38.33 13.05 -10.32
N ILE A 49 37.01 12.98 -10.50
CA ILE A 49 36.13 12.16 -9.68
C ILE A 49 35.21 11.40 -10.62
N VAL A 50 35.07 10.09 -10.39
CA VAL A 50 34.05 9.25 -11.00
C VAL A 50 32.99 8.95 -9.94
N ASN A 51 31.75 9.31 -10.21
CA ASN A 51 30.60 8.90 -9.40
C ASN A 51 29.94 7.69 -10.09
N VAL A 52 29.90 6.57 -9.38
CA VAL A 52 29.23 5.34 -9.83
C VAL A 52 27.96 5.21 -9.02
N GLU A 53 26.82 5.30 -9.69
CA GLU A 53 25.50 5.21 -9.08
C GLU A 53 24.82 3.89 -9.47
N GLN A 54 23.86 3.46 -8.65
CA GLN A 54 23.04 2.31 -8.99
C GLN A 54 22.23 2.66 -10.24
N THR A 55 22.29 1.81 -11.27
CA THR A 55 21.44 1.99 -12.44
C THR A 55 20.00 1.72 -12.03
N ILE A 56 19.18 2.76 -12.08
CA ILE A 56 17.73 2.66 -11.87
C ILE A 56 17.11 2.40 -13.24
N PRO A 57 16.43 1.26 -13.45
CA PRO A 57 15.74 1.00 -14.71
C PRO A 57 14.62 2.01 -14.92
N ASP A 58 14.32 2.30 -16.18
CA ASP A 58 13.16 3.10 -16.58
C ASP A 58 11.87 2.27 -16.68
N TYR A 59 11.93 1.00 -16.28
CA TYR A 59 10.82 0.06 -16.27
C TYR A 59 10.60 -0.57 -14.88
N PRO A 60 9.34 -0.89 -14.54
CA PRO A 60 9.01 -1.67 -13.35
C PRO A 60 9.50 -3.13 -13.49
N HIS A 61 9.89 -3.74 -12.39
CA HIS A 61 10.18 -5.17 -12.33
C HIS A 61 9.89 -5.72 -10.92
N ASP A 62 9.75 -7.04 -10.83
CA ASP A 62 9.52 -7.75 -9.58
C ASP A 62 10.80 -7.84 -8.71
N ALA A 63 10.71 -8.39 -7.50
CA ALA A 63 11.89 -8.52 -6.63
C ALA A 63 13.01 -9.43 -7.20
N ALA A 64 12.72 -10.26 -8.19
CA ALA A 64 13.69 -11.15 -8.85
C ALA A 64 14.34 -10.52 -10.09
N GLY A 65 13.96 -9.30 -10.48
CA GLY A 65 14.49 -8.62 -11.67
C GLY A 65 13.69 -8.88 -12.94
N ASN A 66 12.57 -9.60 -12.87
CA ASN A 66 11.74 -9.84 -14.05
C ASN A 66 10.90 -8.59 -14.36
N LYS A 67 11.09 -8.05 -15.56
CA LYS A 67 10.35 -6.88 -16.05
C LYS A 67 8.84 -7.11 -15.98
N ILE A 68 8.12 -6.15 -15.44
CA ILE A 68 6.65 -6.13 -15.47
C ILE A 68 6.24 -5.48 -16.78
N GLU A 69 5.76 -6.31 -17.72
CA GLU A 69 5.43 -5.85 -19.07
C GLU A 69 4.14 -5.02 -19.12
N MET A 70 3.22 -5.23 -18.17
CA MET A 70 1.90 -4.59 -18.17
C MET A 70 1.35 -4.41 -16.76
N PHE A 71 0.66 -3.29 -16.55
CA PHE A 71 -0.21 -3.06 -15.40
C PHE A 71 -1.69 -3.10 -15.82
N PRO A 72 -2.61 -3.49 -14.92
CA PRO A 72 -2.34 -3.99 -13.57
C PRO A 72 -1.62 -5.35 -13.58
N VAL A 73 -0.87 -5.63 -12.51
CA VAL A 73 -0.38 -6.98 -12.25
C VAL A 73 -1.52 -7.78 -11.64
N ILE A 74 -1.80 -8.93 -12.24
CA ILE A 74 -2.95 -9.76 -11.89
C ILE A 74 -2.47 -11.01 -11.16
N GLN A 75 -3.13 -11.35 -10.05
CA GLN A 75 -3.00 -12.64 -9.37
C GLN A 75 -4.36 -13.21 -9.02
N TYR A 76 -4.40 -14.52 -8.83
CA TYR A 76 -5.57 -15.23 -8.35
C TYR A 76 -5.32 -15.78 -6.97
N THR A 77 -6.33 -15.78 -6.12
CA THR A 77 -6.28 -16.55 -4.88
C THR A 77 -6.07 -18.04 -5.19
N PRO A 78 -5.38 -18.82 -4.33
CA PRO A 78 -5.14 -20.24 -4.56
C PRO A 78 -6.37 -21.08 -4.91
N ASP A 79 -7.54 -20.73 -4.35
CA ASP A 79 -8.83 -21.37 -4.65
C ASP A 79 -9.51 -20.86 -5.95
N LYS A 80 -8.88 -19.91 -6.64
CA LYS A 80 -9.29 -19.33 -7.93
C LYS A 80 -10.66 -18.66 -7.93
N LEU A 81 -11.12 -18.16 -6.78
CA LEU A 81 -12.40 -17.46 -6.71
C LEU A 81 -12.27 -15.95 -6.86
N ILE A 82 -11.09 -15.40 -6.55
CA ILE A 82 -10.85 -13.96 -6.57
C ILE A 82 -9.67 -13.68 -7.50
N GLU A 83 -9.92 -12.81 -8.48
CA GLU A 83 -8.89 -12.12 -9.26
C GLU A 83 -8.54 -10.83 -8.52
N PHE A 84 -7.25 -10.55 -8.41
CA PHE A 84 -6.70 -9.42 -7.69
C PHE A 84 -5.72 -8.66 -8.58
N ASP A 85 -6.07 -7.41 -8.84
CA ASP A 85 -5.34 -6.51 -9.70
C ASP A 85 -4.64 -5.47 -8.85
N ILE A 86 -3.37 -5.18 -9.15
CA ILE A 86 -2.64 -4.09 -8.53
C ILE A 86 -1.84 -3.27 -9.55
N THR A 87 -1.89 -1.95 -9.39
CA THR A 87 -1.04 -0.99 -10.07
C THR A 87 -0.39 -0.11 -9.00
N TRP A 88 0.84 0.37 -9.25
CA TRP A 88 1.44 1.36 -8.38
C TRP A 88 2.03 2.53 -9.15
N GLU A 89 1.93 3.71 -8.56
CA GLU A 89 2.45 4.96 -9.13
C GLU A 89 3.41 5.61 -8.12
N PRO A 90 4.66 5.94 -8.49
CA PRO A 90 5.29 5.71 -9.81
C PRO A 90 5.61 4.23 -10.06
N ASN A 91 5.67 3.81 -11.33
CA ASN A 91 5.96 2.42 -11.72
C ASN A 91 7.33 1.93 -11.22
N VAL A 92 8.32 2.82 -11.18
CA VAL A 92 9.64 2.57 -10.58
C VAL A 92 9.67 3.24 -9.22
N ILE A 93 9.78 2.43 -8.17
CA ILE A 93 9.66 2.90 -6.79
C ILE A 93 11.03 3.36 -6.30
N LYS A 94 11.10 4.57 -5.75
CA LYS A 94 12.30 5.15 -5.15
C LYS A 94 12.08 5.50 -3.68
N THR A 95 13.17 5.52 -2.91
CA THR A 95 13.12 5.97 -1.51
C THR A 95 12.67 7.44 -1.41
N PHE A 96 12.02 7.76 -0.30
CA PHE A 96 11.53 9.10 0.03
C PHE A 96 10.51 9.70 -0.96
N GLU A 97 9.98 8.88 -1.87
CA GLU A 97 8.89 9.24 -2.77
C GLU A 97 7.61 8.48 -2.41
N LYS A 98 6.49 9.20 -2.48
CA LYS A 98 5.18 8.60 -2.25
C LYS A 98 4.83 7.67 -3.40
N THR A 99 4.63 6.41 -3.04
CA THR A 99 4.09 5.38 -3.90
C THR A 99 2.63 5.15 -3.55
N LYS A 100 1.75 5.18 -4.56
CA LYS A 100 0.34 4.87 -4.42
C LYS A 100 0.08 3.49 -5.01
N PHE A 101 -0.29 2.55 -4.17
CA PHE A 101 -0.77 1.22 -4.54
C PHE A 101 -2.28 1.27 -4.75
N ILE A 102 -2.74 1.01 -5.97
CA ILE A 102 -4.15 0.98 -6.36
C ILE A 102 -4.48 -0.47 -6.67
N TYR A 103 -5.55 -1.01 -6.10
CA TYR A 103 -5.92 -2.39 -6.33
C TYR A 103 -7.43 -2.55 -6.43
N GLN A 104 -7.81 -3.60 -7.14
CA GLN A 104 -9.18 -3.94 -7.45
C GLN A 104 -9.34 -5.46 -7.43
N THR A 105 -10.53 -5.93 -7.08
CA THR A 105 -10.85 -7.35 -7.05
C THR A 105 -12.08 -7.65 -7.88
N TYR A 106 -12.06 -8.85 -8.46
CA TYR A 106 -13.12 -9.39 -9.29
C TYR A 106 -13.40 -10.84 -8.91
N ASP A 107 -14.62 -11.28 -9.17
CA ASP A 107 -14.97 -12.69 -9.19
C ASP A 107 -14.26 -13.33 -10.38
N ALA A 108 -13.41 -14.32 -10.12
CA ALA A 108 -12.54 -14.89 -11.14
C ALA A 108 -13.28 -15.69 -12.23
N LEU A 109 -14.52 -16.13 -11.97
CA LEU A 109 -15.31 -16.88 -12.95
C LEU A 109 -16.12 -15.98 -13.86
N THR A 110 -16.70 -14.93 -13.29
CA THR A 110 -17.65 -14.05 -13.98
C THR A 110 -17.04 -12.72 -14.40
N ASN A 111 -15.82 -12.42 -13.92
CA ASN A 111 -15.16 -11.12 -14.06
C ASN A 111 -16.03 -9.95 -13.56
N SER A 112 -16.89 -10.23 -12.58
CA SER A 112 -17.78 -9.25 -11.99
C SER A 112 -17.13 -8.62 -10.75
N ASN A 113 -17.48 -7.37 -10.47
CA ASN A 113 -16.88 -6.66 -9.35
C ASN A 113 -17.41 -7.21 -8.01
N LEU A 114 -16.50 -7.50 -7.07
CA LEU A 114 -16.87 -7.94 -5.72
C LEU A 114 -16.90 -6.74 -4.77
N ASP A 115 -18.04 -6.41 -4.19
CA ASP A 115 -18.18 -5.31 -3.24
C ASP A 115 -17.82 -5.70 -1.80
N LYS A 116 -17.56 -4.69 -0.96
CA LYS A 116 -17.32 -4.85 0.49
C LYS A 116 -16.22 -5.87 0.82
N MET A 117 -15.11 -5.79 0.08
CA MET A 117 -14.00 -6.71 0.24
C MET A 117 -13.21 -6.36 1.49
N LYS A 118 -13.19 -7.31 2.42
CA LYS A 118 -12.34 -7.28 3.61
C LYS A 118 -11.01 -7.92 3.26
N TYR A 119 -9.92 -7.31 3.69
CA TYR A 119 -8.58 -7.84 3.49
C TYR A 119 -7.63 -7.28 4.57
N GLU A 120 -6.47 -7.90 4.68
CA GLU A 120 -5.32 -7.37 5.40
C GLU A 120 -4.17 -7.16 4.43
N MET A 121 -3.71 -5.92 4.29
CA MET A 121 -2.57 -5.55 3.47
C MET A 121 -1.33 -5.46 4.35
N ILE A 122 -0.26 -6.16 3.96
CA ILE A 122 1.03 -6.20 4.67
C ILE A 122 2.11 -5.85 3.66
N ILE A 123 2.93 -4.84 3.97
CA ILE A 123 4.12 -4.51 3.19
C ILE A 123 5.34 -4.92 4.00
N THR A 124 6.18 -5.75 3.39
CA THR A 124 7.44 -6.24 3.96
C THR A 124 8.58 -5.78 3.07
N GLN A 125 9.69 -5.34 3.66
CA GLN A 125 10.93 -5.05 2.94
C GLN A 125 12.08 -5.81 3.58
N ASN A 126 12.89 -6.50 2.77
CA ASN A 126 14.02 -7.30 3.27
C ASN A 126 13.61 -8.30 4.39
N GLY A 127 12.40 -8.86 4.30
CA GLY A 127 11.85 -9.78 5.30
C GLY A 127 11.31 -9.13 6.58
N LYS A 128 11.36 -7.79 6.71
CA LYS A 128 10.81 -7.05 7.86
C LYS A 128 9.50 -6.35 7.49
N GLU A 129 8.47 -6.54 8.30
CA GLU A 129 7.19 -5.84 8.15
C GLU A 129 7.38 -4.33 8.39
N LEU A 130 6.93 -3.52 7.42
CA LEU A 130 6.94 -2.06 7.49
C LEU A 130 5.54 -1.49 7.71
N PHE A 131 4.52 -2.18 7.22
CA PHE A 131 3.15 -1.69 7.23
C PHE A 131 2.16 -2.85 7.31
N ARG A 132 1.09 -2.63 8.07
CA ARG A 132 -0.06 -3.50 8.16
C ARG A 132 -1.31 -2.65 8.29
N ASP A 133 -2.30 -2.92 7.44
CA ASP A 133 -3.60 -2.29 7.51
C ASP A 133 -4.71 -3.27 7.19
N LEU A 134 -5.79 -3.20 7.96
CA LEU A 134 -7.02 -3.87 7.63
C LEU A 134 -7.77 -3.00 6.64
N GLY A 135 -8.41 -3.58 5.63
CA GLY A 135 -9.11 -2.84 4.60
C GLY A 135 -10.55 -3.31 4.42
N LEU A 136 -11.39 -2.39 3.96
CA LEU A 136 -12.76 -2.67 3.53
C LEU A 136 -13.05 -1.82 2.29
N THR A 137 -13.16 -2.45 1.12
CA THR A 137 -13.52 -1.74 -0.12
C THR A 137 -15.01 -1.42 -0.16
N GLN A 138 -15.44 -0.47 -0.98
CA GLN A 138 -16.87 -0.27 -1.26
C GLN A 138 -17.31 -1.01 -2.52
N ILE A 139 -16.53 -0.88 -3.60
CA ILE A 139 -16.80 -1.43 -4.92
C ILE A 139 -15.62 -2.30 -5.39
N GLY A 140 -15.05 -3.09 -4.47
CA GLY A 140 -14.00 -4.07 -4.78
C GLY A 140 -12.59 -3.54 -4.90
N GLY A 141 -12.40 -2.22 -4.95
CA GLY A 141 -11.07 -1.61 -4.99
C GLY A 141 -10.88 -0.51 -3.97
N ASP A 142 -9.60 -0.21 -3.75
CA ASP A 142 -9.11 0.82 -2.82
C ASP A 142 -7.66 1.18 -3.20
N TYR A 143 -7.05 2.11 -2.47
CA TYR A 143 -5.63 2.41 -2.62
C TYR A 143 -4.94 2.67 -1.28
N ARG A 144 -3.62 2.48 -1.22
CA ARG A 144 -2.78 2.87 -0.09
C ARG A 144 -1.59 3.66 -0.57
N ASN A 145 -1.27 4.71 0.16
CA ASN A 145 -0.04 5.46 -0.03
C ASN A 145 1.03 4.91 0.89
N PHE A 146 2.28 4.85 0.43
CA PHE A 146 3.42 4.46 1.26
C PHE A 146 4.68 5.19 0.80
N ILE A 147 5.61 5.44 1.73
CA ILE A 147 6.95 5.98 1.41
C ILE A 147 7.98 5.04 2.02
N PHE A 148 8.92 4.57 1.20
CA PHE A 148 10.03 3.74 1.65
C PHE A 148 11.23 4.60 2.05
N GLU A 149 11.88 4.28 3.16
CA GLU A 149 13.09 4.99 3.62
C GLU A 149 14.39 4.33 3.17
N THR A 150 14.32 3.04 2.81
CA THR A 150 15.48 2.24 2.39
C THR A 150 15.21 1.54 1.06
N SER A 151 16.25 1.29 0.28
CA SER A 151 16.18 0.48 -0.93
C SER A 151 16.12 -1.02 -0.63
N GLY A 152 15.69 -1.80 -1.61
CA GLY A 152 15.63 -3.26 -1.54
C GLY A 152 14.29 -3.86 -1.99
N PRO A 153 14.23 -5.19 -2.09
CA PRO A 153 13.03 -5.91 -2.50
C PRO A 153 11.90 -5.75 -1.48
N ILE A 154 10.68 -5.58 -2.01
CA ILE A 154 9.46 -5.50 -1.23
C ILE A 154 8.48 -6.61 -1.61
N GLU A 155 7.68 -7.01 -0.62
CA GLU A 155 6.54 -7.88 -0.76
C GLU A 155 5.27 -7.11 -0.32
N ILE A 156 4.24 -7.16 -1.15
CA ILE A 156 2.92 -6.60 -0.89
C ILE A 156 1.95 -7.78 -0.83
N LYS A 157 1.64 -8.19 0.40
CA LYS A 157 0.78 -9.33 0.67
C LYS A 157 -0.62 -8.85 1.02
N PHE A 158 -1.61 -9.45 0.38
CA PHE A 158 -3.00 -9.36 0.79
C PHE A 158 -3.42 -10.73 1.31
N GLN A 159 -4.01 -10.77 2.50
CA GLN A 159 -4.52 -12.00 3.10
C GLN A 159 -5.89 -11.80 3.73
N ASN A 160 -6.54 -12.89 4.14
CA ASN A 160 -7.89 -12.88 4.70
C ASN A 160 -8.91 -12.19 3.76
N ILE A 161 -8.73 -12.34 2.45
CA ILE A 161 -9.54 -11.65 1.44
C ILE A 161 -10.93 -12.30 1.38
N VAL A 162 -11.98 -11.56 1.73
CA VAL A 162 -13.36 -12.06 1.77
C VAL A 162 -14.33 -10.98 1.29
N SER A 163 -15.27 -11.35 0.41
CA SER A 163 -16.38 -10.47 0.04
C SER A 163 -17.47 -10.49 1.12
N GLY A 164 -17.74 -9.33 1.72
CA GLY A 164 -18.87 -9.15 2.65
C GLY A 164 -20.09 -8.47 2.00
N GLY A 165 -20.07 -8.30 0.68
CA GLY A 165 -21.05 -7.52 -0.06
C GLY A 165 -22.36 -8.27 -0.28
N ILE A 166 -23.44 -7.50 -0.43
CA ILE A 166 -24.77 -8.02 -0.76
C ILE A 166 -25.22 -7.54 -2.14
N SER A 167 -24.30 -7.04 -2.98
CA SER A 167 -24.60 -6.76 -4.38
C SER A 167 -25.26 -7.98 -5.03
N GLY A 168 -26.16 -7.76 -5.99
CA GLY A 168 -26.94 -8.83 -6.65
C GLY A 168 -26.13 -9.82 -7.50
N ILE A 169 -24.81 -9.83 -7.35
CA ILE A 169 -23.87 -10.73 -7.99
C ILE A 169 -23.70 -11.94 -7.07
N GLU A 170 -24.10 -13.13 -7.51
CA GLU A 170 -23.77 -14.36 -6.79
C GLU A 170 -22.30 -14.69 -6.98
N SER A 171 -21.58 -14.90 -5.88
CA SER A 171 -20.17 -15.31 -5.90
C SER A 171 -19.87 -16.23 -4.73
N THR A 172 -19.18 -17.33 -5.00
CA THR A 172 -18.65 -18.26 -3.99
C THR A 172 -17.48 -17.65 -3.21
N ALA A 173 -16.93 -16.51 -3.65
CA ALA A 173 -15.94 -15.73 -2.90
C ALA A 173 -16.48 -15.13 -1.58
N ARG A 174 -17.80 -15.19 -1.37
CA ARG A 174 -18.50 -14.75 -0.14
C ARG A 174 -18.46 -15.76 1.00
N GLU A 175 -18.17 -17.02 0.71
CA GLU A 175 -18.16 -18.07 1.73
C GLU A 175 -17.01 -17.86 2.72
N SER A 176 -17.26 -18.21 3.98
CA SER A 176 -16.23 -18.19 5.02
C SER A 176 -15.10 -19.14 4.66
N VAL A 177 -13.88 -18.74 4.98
CA VAL A 177 -12.67 -19.46 4.56
C VAL A 177 -12.13 -20.24 5.74
N ASP A 178 -12.09 -21.55 5.62
CA ASP A 178 -11.59 -22.43 6.68
C ASP A 178 -10.09 -22.24 6.95
N ASN A 179 -9.30 -21.97 5.90
CA ASN A 179 -7.89 -21.65 6.02
C ASN A 179 -7.55 -20.37 5.25
N PRO A 180 -7.20 -19.28 5.95
CA PRO A 180 -6.98 -17.99 5.31
C PRO A 180 -5.83 -17.94 4.29
N ILE A 181 -4.96 -18.96 4.26
CA ILE A 181 -3.94 -19.10 3.22
C ILE A 181 -4.54 -19.21 1.81
N PHE A 182 -5.75 -19.76 1.68
CA PHE A 182 -6.43 -19.87 0.38
C PHE A 182 -6.93 -18.52 -0.14
N ARG A 183 -7.02 -17.50 0.71
CA ARG A 183 -7.39 -16.12 0.35
C ARG A 183 -6.20 -15.18 0.49
N THR A 184 -5.09 -15.55 -0.12
CA THR A 184 -3.86 -14.78 -0.11
C THR A 184 -3.37 -14.53 -1.52
N VAL A 185 -2.88 -13.32 -1.81
CA VAL A 185 -2.11 -12.98 -3.01
C VAL A 185 -0.87 -12.17 -2.60
N VAL A 186 0.20 -12.28 -3.36
CA VAL A 186 1.52 -11.72 -2.99
C VAL A 186 2.19 -11.11 -4.20
N PHE A 187 2.31 -9.79 -4.23
CA PHE A 187 3.04 -9.07 -5.28
C PHE A 187 4.42 -8.69 -4.78
N THR A 188 5.39 -8.58 -5.68
CA THR A 188 6.74 -8.12 -5.33
C THR A 188 7.21 -7.03 -6.28
N ALA A 189 8.07 -6.16 -5.79
CA ALA A 189 8.71 -5.09 -6.56
C ALA A 189 10.07 -4.75 -5.97
N MET A 190 10.82 -3.89 -6.65
CA MET A 190 12.10 -3.36 -6.17
C MET A 190 11.97 -1.87 -5.82
N VAL A 191 12.55 -1.49 -4.68
CA VAL A 191 12.72 -0.09 -4.28
C VAL A 191 14.16 0.32 -4.50
N TYR A 192 14.34 1.44 -5.21
CA TYR A 192 15.64 2.02 -5.54
C TYR A 192 16.00 3.17 -4.62
N ASP A 193 17.29 3.37 -4.36
CA ASP A 193 17.71 4.60 -3.69
C ASP A 193 17.47 5.81 -4.59
N ASN A 194 16.91 6.86 -4.00
CA ASN A 194 16.69 8.11 -4.70
C ASN A 194 17.93 9.00 -4.63
N PRO A 195 18.62 9.27 -5.76
CA PRO A 195 19.79 10.14 -5.75
C PRO A 195 19.44 11.60 -5.46
N GLU A 196 18.17 12.01 -5.67
CA GLU A 196 17.73 13.40 -5.54
C GLU A 196 17.10 13.71 -4.17
N LYS A 197 16.68 12.69 -3.41
CA LYS A 197 16.01 12.86 -2.12
C LYS A 197 16.55 11.89 -1.09
N THR A 198 16.89 12.42 0.10
CA THR A 198 17.45 11.64 1.22
C THR A 198 16.56 11.63 2.46
N SER A 199 15.44 12.35 2.42
CA SER A 199 14.42 12.41 3.48
C SER A 199 13.11 12.92 2.91
N THR A 200 12.00 12.70 3.63
CA THR A 200 10.71 13.30 3.32
C THR A 200 10.08 13.91 4.56
N THR A 201 9.37 15.01 4.40
CA THR A 201 8.47 15.58 5.41
C THR A 201 7.00 15.34 5.05
N GLU A 202 6.74 14.60 3.98
CA GLU A 202 5.38 14.33 3.52
C GLU A 202 4.69 13.36 4.48
N ILE A 203 3.53 13.76 5.00
CA ILE A 203 2.71 12.91 5.85
C ILE A 203 1.88 12.00 4.94
N VAL A 204 2.09 10.69 5.07
CA VAL A 204 1.32 9.68 4.34
C VAL A 204 -0.08 9.57 4.97
N VAL A 205 -1.08 10.11 4.30
CA VAL A 205 -2.49 9.95 4.70
C VAL A 205 -3.13 8.85 3.86
N GLN A 206 -3.71 7.86 4.53
CA GLN A 206 -4.50 6.82 3.88
C GLN A 206 -5.90 7.34 3.53
N PRO A 207 -6.53 6.86 2.45
CA PRO A 207 -7.91 7.24 2.14
C PRO A 207 -8.84 6.93 3.32
N ALA A 208 -9.64 7.92 3.70
CA ALA A 208 -10.64 7.73 4.74
C ALA A 208 -11.69 6.72 4.24
N ARG A 209 -12.08 5.76 5.08
CA ARG A 209 -13.22 4.83 4.88
C ARG A 209 -14.59 5.52 4.93
N ARG A 210 -14.67 6.74 4.41
CA ARG A 210 -15.63 7.76 4.86
C ARG A 210 -17.07 7.45 4.47
N MET A 211 -17.33 6.75 3.36
CA MET A 211 -18.71 6.52 2.91
C MET A 211 -19.48 5.56 3.82
N ASP A 212 -18.81 4.54 4.37
CA ASP A 212 -19.48 3.53 5.20
C ASP A 212 -19.99 4.13 6.51
N ILE A 213 -19.20 5.02 7.11
CA ILE A 213 -19.60 5.79 8.30
C ILE A 213 -20.82 6.66 8.00
N TYR A 214 -20.86 7.32 6.83
CA TYR A 214 -22.02 8.14 6.46
C TYR A 214 -23.27 7.30 6.23
N TYR A 215 -23.19 6.14 5.57
CA TYR A 215 -24.35 5.28 5.36
C TYR A 215 -24.86 4.65 6.66
N GLU A 216 -23.98 4.14 7.53
CA GLU A 216 -24.38 3.62 8.84
C GLU A 216 -25.03 4.73 9.69
N PHE A 217 -24.46 5.94 9.67
CA PHE A 217 -25.05 7.08 10.35
C PHE A 217 -26.41 7.47 9.75
N LEU A 218 -26.54 7.51 8.43
CA LEU A 218 -27.81 7.84 7.75
C LEU A 218 -28.88 6.78 8.02
N VAL A 219 -28.53 5.50 7.97
CA VAL A 219 -29.43 4.39 8.32
C VAL A 219 -29.86 4.52 9.78
N ALA A 220 -28.93 4.72 10.71
CA ALA A 220 -29.27 4.93 12.13
C ALA A 220 -30.16 6.17 12.33
N ALA A 221 -29.85 7.27 11.66
CA ALA A 221 -30.61 8.52 11.72
C ALA A 221 -32.05 8.39 11.18
N ILE A 222 -32.32 7.45 10.27
CA ILE A 222 -33.66 7.16 9.76
C ILE A 222 -34.38 6.11 10.62
N LEU A 223 -33.67 5.03 10.97
CA LEU A 223 -34.24 3.82 11.57
C LEU A 223 -34.55 4.03 13.06
N VAL A 224 -33.72 4.80 13.79
CA VAL A 224 -33.97 5.12 15.21
C VAL A 224 -35.25 5.95 15.39
N PRO A 225 -35.48 7.06 14.66
CA PRO A 225 -36.75 7.80 14.74
C PRO A 225 -37.95 6.96 14.29
N ALA A 226 -37.80 6.12 13.26
CA ALA A 226 -38.89 5.27 12.78
C ALA A 226 -39.33 4.24 13.84
N LEU A 227 -38.38 3.57 14.49
CA LEU A 227 -38.68 2.63 15.59
C LEU A 227 -39.27 3.33 16.80
N MET A 228 -38.77 4.52 17.15
CA MET A 228 -39.34 5.36 18.22
C MET A 228 -40.79 5.74 17.93
N LEU A 229 -41.11 6.12 16.68
CA LEU A 229 -42.47 6.44 16.26
C LEU A 229 -43.39 5.22 16.34
N VAL A 230 -42.94 4.05 15.87
CA VAL A 230 -43.70 2.79 15.97
C VAL A 230 -43.95 2.41 17.43
N GLY A 231 -42.93 2.54 18.29
CA GLY A 231 -43.06 2.32 19.73
C GLY A 231 -44.06 3.27 20.39
N LEU A 232 -44.04 4.56 20.00
CA LEU A 232 -44.99 5.56 20.49
C LEU A 232 -46.43 5.24 20.04
N ILE A 233 -46.62 4.84 18.78
CA ILE A 233 -47.94 4.43 18.25
C ILE A 233 -48.46 3.19 18.98
N ALA A 234 -47.62 2.18 19.20
CA ALA A 234 -47.97 1.00 19.97
C ALA A 234 -48.35 1.38 21.42
N TYR A 235 -47.53 2.21 22.08
CA TYR A 235 -47.80 2.71 23.42
C TYR A 235 -49.15 3.44 23.51
N MET A 236 -49.45 4.33 22.56
CA MET A 236 -50.74 5.03 22.49
C MET A 236 -51.92 4.09 22.26
N LYS A 237 -51.75 3.04 21.44
CA LYS A 237 -52.79 2.05 21.14
C LYS A 237 -53.11 1.18 22.36
N TYR A 238 -52.10 0.75 23.12
CA TYR A 238 -52.28 -0.15 24.28
C TYR A 238 -52.60 0.58 25.60
N ARG A 239 -52.31 1.89 25.70
CA ARG A 239 -52.64 2.69 26.90
C ARG A 239 -54.13 3.06 27.02
N LYS A 240 -54.94 2.90 25.97
CA LYS A 240 -56.36 3.30 25.96
C LYS A 240 -57.33 2.18 26.38
N SER A 241 -57.01 1.43 27.43
CA SER A 241 -57.88 0.37 27.97
C SER A 241 -57.93 0.31 29.51
N ASP A 242 -57.76 1.45 30.20
CA ASP A 242 -57.73 1.45 31.68
C ASP A 242 -58.40 2.67 32.33
N LYS A 243 -59.48 3.18 31.72
CA LYS A 243 -60.30 4.24 32.32
C LYS A 243 -61.79 3.99 32.09
N ASP A 244 -62.33 2.98 32.75
CA ASP A 244 -63.77 2.87 33.06
C ASP A 244 -63.93 2.31 34.47
N PHE A 245 -63.80 3.17 35.49
CA PHE A 245 -64.34 2.89 36.82
C PHE A 245 -64.69 4.22 37.50
N LEU A 246 -65.93 4.67 37.29
CA LEU A 246 -66.56 5.69 38.13
C LEU A 246 -67.14 4.97 39.36
N PRO A 247 -66.80 5.34 40.61
CA PRO A 247 -67.56 4.86 41.75
C PRO A 247 -68.80 5.73 41.94
N ASP A 248 -69.93 5.05 41.95
CA ASP A 248 -71.27 5.56 42.20
C ASP A 248 -71.35 6.27 43.57
N LYS A 249 -71.54 7.59 43.59
CA LYS A 249 -71.64 8.35 44.83
C LYS A 249 -73.09 8.33 45.30
N LYS A 250 -73.41 7.36 46.16
CA LYS A 250 -74.69 7.25 46.87
C LYS A 250 -75.03 8.55 47.60
N SER A 251 -76.25 9.02 47.39
CA SER A 251 -76.92 10.04 48.21
C SER A 251 -77.26 9.47 49.59
N ASN A 252 -77.17 10.32 50.62
CA ASN A 252 -77.86 10.11 51.89
C ASN A 252 -78.58 11.40 52.28
N PRO A 253 -79.81 11.34 52.80
CA PRO A 253 -80.58 12.50 53.25
C PRO A 253 -80.24 12.84 54.69
N VAL A 254 -80.15 14.14 55.01
CA VAL A 254 -80.90 14.90 56.05
C VAL A 254 -80.56 16.38 55.84
#